data_AF-A0A4U7EF11-F1
#
_entry.id   AF-A0A4U7EF11-F1
#
_cell.length_a   1.000
_cell.length_b   1.000
_cell.length_c   1.000
_cell.angle_alpha   90.00
_cell.angle_beta   90.00
_cell.angle_gamma   90.00
#
_symmetry.space_group_name_H-M   'P 1'
#
loop_
_entity.id
_entity.type
_entity.pdbx_description
1 polymer ?
#
loop_
_entity_poly.entity_id
_entity_poly.type
_entity_poly.pdbx_seq_one_letter_code
_entity_poly.pdbx_strand_id
1 'polypeptide(L)'
;MGQLDQTDADRIRAWLPEVRSSEATAALMTAVAYDRGIGTAELASWYGRSEEWVEETIATLDSSGFVSTVARLEGVDIEAVAAESNLAPATVRDWFDGLADEPVPEAADVVRRYAEGSVEPVRTGTPSTVYHLDRDVMAERGWAVDDDDLFEKAAEADLDLPAYGRFLVEPGESILEAAERGGRSWPYACRGGACSNCAVIVVEGDVAMPGQSVLSDEQIREENARLSCVGVPITDEVKIVTGVGDADDFADLRLPSPADDPSASD
;
A
#
# COMPACT_ATOMS: atom_id res chain seq x y z
N MET A 1 -26.03 -18.52 -21.81
CA MET A 1 -25.22 -19.50 -21.08
C MET A 1 -24.15 -18.69 -20.39
N GLY A 2 -24.05 -18.73 -19.06
CA GLY A 2 -23.09 -17.92 -18.32
C GLY A 2 -21.66 -18.33 -18.65
N GLN A 3 -20.75 -17.35 -18.68
CA GLN A 3 -19.31 -17.53 -18.84
C GLN A 3 -18.61 -16.36 -18.14
N LEU A 4 -17.47 -16.63 -17.51
CA LEU A 4 -16.60 -15.60 -16.92
C LEU A 4 -15.73 -14.95 -18.01
N ASP A 5 -15.54 -13.64 -17.92
CA ASP A 5 -14.86 -12.82 -18.91
C ASP A 5 -13.44 -12.42 -18.50
N GLN A 6 -13.17 -12.23 -17.20
CA GLN A 6 -11.91 -11.69 -16.66
C GLN A 6 -11.13 -12.71 -15.83
N THR A 7 -11.81 -13.42 -14.92
CA THR A 7 -11.15 -14.37 -14.01
C THR A 7 -11.24 -15.80 -14.55
N ASP A 8 -10.10 -16.47 -14.68
CA ASP A 8 -10.07 -17.87 -15.12
C ASP A 8 -10.75 -18.80 -14.09
N ALA A 9 -11.69 -19.61 -14.55
CA ALA A 9 -12.40 -20.57 -13.71
C ALA A 9 -11.49 -21.61 -13.03
N ASP A 10 -10.33 -21.93 -13.60
CA ASP A 10 -9.33 -22.78 -12.96
C ASP A 10 -8.69 -22.09 -11.75
N ARG A 11 -8.51 -20.77 -11.80
CA ARG A 11 -8.07 -19.98 -10.64
C ARG A 11 -9.12 -20.02 -9.53
N ILE A 12 -10.39 -19.81 -9.86
CA ILE A 12 -11.50 -19.90 -8.89
C ILE A 12 -11.54 -21.31 -8.26
N ARG A 13 -11.37 -22.37 -9.06
CA ARG A 13 -11.30 -23.76 -8.57
C ARG A 13 -10.11 -24.00 -7.65
N ALA A 14 -8.96 -23.38 -7.92
CA ALA A 14 -7.78 -23.49 -7.08
C ALA A 14 -7.97 -22.81 -5.71
N TRP A 15 -8.82 -21.79 -5.61
CA TRP A 15 -9.17 -21.13 -4.34
C TRP A 15 -10.17 -21.90 -3.47
N LEU A 16 -11.03 -22.74 -4.07
CA LEU A 16 -12.03 -23.54 -3.32
C LEU A 16 -11.47 -24.37 -2.15
N PRO A 17 -10.32 -25.07 -2.24
CA PRO A 17 -9.76 -25.80 -1.10
C PRO A 17 -9.13 -24.89 -0.03
N GLU A 18 -8.85 -23.63 -0.35
CA GLU A 18 -8.13 -22.70 0.53
C GLU A 18 -9.06 -21.83 1.38
N VAL A 19 -10.26 -21.49 0.86
CA VAL A 19 -11.27 -20.71 1.59
C VAL A 19 -11.88 -21.50 2.75
N ARG A 20 -12.22 -20.81 3.83
CA ARG A 20 -12.74 -21.41 5.07
C ARG A 20 -14.15 -20.96 5.40
N SER A 21 -14.55 -19.77 4.93
CA SER A 21 -15.86 -19.24 5.20
C SER A 21 -16.90 -19.92 4.30
N SER A 22 -18.07 -20.20 4.87
CA SER A 22 -19.20 -20.74 4.10
C SER A 22 -19.68 -19.76 3.03
N GLU A 23 -19.46 -18.47 3.24
CA GLU A 23 -19.86 -17.40 2.33
C GLU A 23 -18.93 -17.35 1.11
N ALA A 24 -17.61 -17.37 1.33
CA ALA A 24 -16.61 -17.47 0.27
C ALA A 24 -16.79 -18.75 -0.53
N THR A 25 -17.01 -19.89 0.14
CA THR A 25 -17.28 -21.17 -0.52
C THR A 25 -18.51 -21.10 -1.43
N ALA A 26 -19.61 -20.52 -0.94
CA ALA A 26 -20.83 -20.37 -1.74
C ALA A 26 -20.62 -19.45 -2.95
N ALA A 27 -19.90 -18.34 -2.76
CA ALA A 27 -19.60 -17.38 -3.81
C ALA A 27 -18.73 -17.99 -4.93
N LEU A 28 -17.61 -18.64 -4.58
CA LEU A 28 -16.73 -19.29 -5.54
C LEU A 28 -17.43 -20.44 -6.28
N MET A 29 -18.22 -21.26 -5.58
CA MET A 29 -18.99 -22.32 -6.23
C MET A 29 -20.07 -21.78 -7.17
N THR A 30 -20.67 -20.64 -6.84
CA THR A 30 -21.61 -19.92 -7.72
C THR A 30 -20.92 -19.50 -9.01
N ALA A 31 -19.75 -18.88 -8.93
CA ALA A 31 -18.97 -18.47 -10.11
C ALA A 31 -18.54 -19.68 -10.97
N VAL A 32 -18.07 -20.77 -10.35
CA VAL A 32 -17.71 -22.01 -11.07
C VAL A 32 -18.91 -22.65 -11.77
N ALA A 33 -20.10 -22.61 -11.16
CA ALA A 33 -21.31 -23.15 -11.77
C ALA A 33 -21.83 -22.24 -12.89
N TYR A 34 -21.73 -20.92 -12.72
CA TYR A 34 -22.05 -19.95 -13.77
C TYR A 34 -21.17 -20.13 -15.01
N ASP A 35 -19.85 -20.29 -14.83
CA ASP A 35 -18.90 -20.61 -15.90
C ASP A 35 -19.25 -21.89 -16.68
N ARG A 36 -19.91 -22.85 -16.02
CA ARG A 36 -20.42 -24.07 -16.65
C ARG A 36 -21.78 -23.90 -17.34
N GLY A 37 -22.29 -22.68 -17.41
CA GLY A 37 -23.50 -22.34 -18.13
C GLY A 37 -24.79 -22.37 -17.32
N ILE A 38 -24.72 -22.57 -15.99
CA ILE A 38 -25.90 -22.53 -15.11
C ILE A 38 -26.41 -21.08 -15.02
N GLY A 39 -27.72 -20.89 -15.15
CA GLY A 39 -28.35 -19.57 -15.12
C GLY A 39 -28.44 -18.99 -13.71
N THR A 40 -28.46 -17.65 -13.61
CA THR A 40 -28.52 -16.90 -12.34
C THR A 40 -29.74 -17.26 -11.48
N ALA A 41 -30.91 -17.42 -12.09
CA ALA A 41 -32.15 -17.88 -11.43
C ALA A 41 -32.02 -19.26 -10.76
N GLU A 42 -31.34 -20.20 -11.42
CA GLU A 42 -31.15 -21.54 -10.89
C GLU A 42 -30.16 -21.53 -9.72
N LEU A 43 -29.06 -20.79 -9.85
CA LEU A 43 -28.07 -20.60 -8.79
C LEU A 43 -28.69 -19.92 -7.56
N ALA A 44 -29.50 -18.88 -7.77
CA ALA A 44 -30.21 -18.18 -6.71
C ALA A 44 -31.10 -19.15 -5.91
N SER A 45 -31.80 -20.06 -6.59
CA SER A 45 -32.58 -21.11 -5.95
C SER A 45 -31.73 -22.13 -5.18
N TRP A 46 -30.55 -22.53 -5.67
CA TRP A 46 -29.69 -23.52 -4.99
C TRP A 46 -29.15 -23.00 -3.67
N TYR A 47 -28.72 -21.73 -3.65
CA TYR A 47 -28.12 -21.10 -2.48
C TYR A 47 -29.12 -20.37 -1.58
N GLY A 48 -30.40 -20.32 -1.96
CA GLY A 48 -31.43 -19.59 -1.22
C GLY A 48 -31.17 -18.08 -1.19
N ARG A 49 -30.69 -17.52 -2.31
CA ARG A 49 -30.32 -16.11 -2.49
C ARG A 49 -31.20 -15.44 -3.55
N SER A 50 -31.08 -14.12 -3.70
CA SER A 50 -31.70 -13.41 -4.83
C SER A 50 -30.87 -13.57 -6.10
N GLU A 51 -31.50 -13.40 -7.27
CA GLU A 51 -30.77 -13.34 -8.55
C GLU A 51 -29.77 -12.16 -8.57
N GLU A 52 -30.16 -11.03 -7.98
CA GLU A 52 -29.29 -9.87 -7.80
C GLU A 52 -28.00 -10.21 -7.03
N TRP A 53 -28.10 -10.99 -5.94
CA TRP A 53 -26.92 -11.43 -5.20
C TRP A 53 -26.00 -12.31 -6.06
N VAL A 54 -26.58 -13.18 -6.90
CA VAL A 54 -25.80 -14.03 -7.81
C VAL A 54 -25.08 -13.18 -8.86
N GLU A 55 -25.78 -12.24 -9.48
CA GLU A 55 -25.22 -11.34 -10.49
C GLU A 55 -24.09 -10.49 -9.91
N GLU A 56 -24.29 -9.90 -8.72
CA GLU A 56 -23.26 -9.12 -8.02
C GLU A 56 -22.04 -9.98 -7.62
N THR A 57 -22.29 -11.19 -7.12
CA THR A 57 -21.23 -12.14 -6.75
C THR A 57 -20.38 -12.54 -7.95
N ILE A 58 -21.02 -12.83 -9.09
CA ILE A 58 -20.30 -13.14 -10.32
C ILE A 58 -19.52 -11.92 -10.78
N ALA A 59 -20.14 -10.75 -10.86
CA ALA A 59 -19.48 -9.54 -11.34
C ALA A 59 -18.26 -9.15 -10.50
N THR A 60 -18.31 -9.34 -9.18
CA THR A 60 -17.20 -9.03 -8.28
C THR A 60 -16.07 -10.06 -8.38
N LEU A 61 -16.39 -11.36 -8.46
CA LEU A 61 -15.39 -12.42 -8.64
C LEU A 61 -14.79 -12.43 -10.05
N ASP A 62 -15.54 -11.96 -11.04
CA ASP A 62 -15.11 -11.83 -12.44
C ASP A 62 -14.59 -10.42 -12.74
N SER A 63 -13.71 -9.93 -11.87
CA SER A 63 -13.07 -8.63 -11.99
C SER A 63 -11.59 -8.71 -11.61
N SER A 64 -10.85 -7.65 -11.91
CA SER A 64 -9.50 -7.46 -11.37
C SER A 64 -9.48 -7.41 -9.83
N GLY A 65 -10.64 -7.17 -9.19
CA GLY A 65 -10.86 -7.14 -7.75
C GLY A 65 -11.10 -8.51 -7.10
N PHE A 66 -10.65 -9.60 -7.73
CA PHE A 66 -10.98 -10.96 -7.32
C PHE A 66 -10.43 -11.29 -5.92
N VAL A 67 -9.15 -11.00 -5.64
CA VAL A 67 -8.53 -11.42 -4.38
C VAL A 67 -9.02 -10.57 -3.21
N SER A 68 -9.19 -9.26 -3.39
CA SER A 68 -9.78 -8.38 -2.38
C SER A 68 -11.26 -8.73 -2.10
N THR A 69 -11.98 -9.25 -3.11
CA THR A 69 -13.32 -9.82 -2.91
C THR A 69 -13.28 -11.10 -2.08
N VAL A 70 -12.38 -12.04 -2.39
CA VAL A 70 -12.19 -13.25 -1.58
C VAL A 70 -11.78 -12.89 -0.15
N ALA A 71 -10.89 -11.90 0.03
CA ALA A 71 -10.47 -11.43 1.34
C ALA A 71 -11.65 -10.97 2.21
N ARG A 72 -12.54 -10.14 1.66
CA ARG A 72 -13.76 -9.69 2.36
C ARG A 72 -14.70 -10.86 2.69
N LEU A 73 -14.88 -11.80 1.76
CA LEU A 73 -15.73 -12.98 1.97
C LEU A 73 -15.15 -13.93 3.05
N GLU A 74 -13.83 -13.95 3.22
CA GLU A 74 -13.15 -14.67 4.30
C GLU A 74 -13.17 -13.92 5.65
N GLY A 75 -13.63 -12.66 5.66
CA GLY A 75 -13.80 -11.85 6.87
C GLY A 75 -12.71 -10.81 7.13
N VAL A 76 -11.88 -10.49 6.14
CA VAL A 76 -10.93 -9.38 6.23
C VAL A 76 -11.68 -8.05 6.29
N ASP A 77 -11.40 -7.25 7.33
CA ASP A 77 -11.87 -5.87 7.48
C ASP A 77 -10.87 -4.91 6.82
N ILE A 78 -11.14 -4.56 5.55
CA ILE A 78 -10.25 -3.71 4.74
C ILE A 78 -10.12 -2.31 5.35
N GLU A 79 -11.19 -1.79 5.92
CA GLU A 79 -11.25 -0.48 6.55
C GLU A 79 -10.38 -0.44 7.81
N ALA A 80 -10.41 -1.48 8.63
CA ALA A 80 -9.53 -1.61 9.79
C ALA A 80 -8.05 -1.72 9.39
N VAL A 81 -7.73 -2.53 8.37
CA VAL A 81 -6.36 -2.67 7.85
C VAL A 81 -5.83 -1.34 7.31
N ALA A 82 -6.66 -0.62 6.57
CA ALA A 82 -6.32 0.70 6.04
C ALA A 82 -6.05 1.71 7.17
N ALA A 83 -6.90 1.73 8.20
CA ALA A 83 -6.73 2.62 9.35
C ALA A 83 -5.42 2.34 10.12
N GLU A 84 -5.13 1.07 10.42
CA GLU A 84 -3.90 0.69 11.14
C GLU A 84 -2.62 1.02 10.35
N SER A 85 -2.69 0.91 9.02
CA SER A 85 -1.56 1.16 8.12
C SER A 85 -1.44 2.64 7.68
N ASN A 86 -2.39 3.50 8.05
CA ASN A 86 -2.53 4.88 7.55
C ASN A 86 -2.61 4.95 6.00
N LEU A 87 -3.39 4.05 5.40
CA LEU A 87 -3.62 3.95 3.96
C LEU A 87 -5.08 4.27 3.61
N ALA A 88 -5.34 4.54 2.33
CA ALA A 88 -6.70 4.55 1.82
C ALA A 88 -7.24 3.11 1.69
N PRO A 89 -8.54 2.87 1.93
CA PRO A 89 -9.14 1.54 1.72
C PRO A 89 -8.98 1.02 0.28
N ALA A 90 -8.94 1.92 -0.72
CA ALA A 90 -8.70 1.54 -2.10
C ALA A 90 -7.29 0.94 -2.28
N THR A 91 -6.25 1.61 -1.75
CA THR A 91 -4.87 1.10 -1.76
C THR A 91 -4.76 -0.30 -1.13
N VAL A 92 -5.47 -0.56 -0.04
CA VAL A 92 -5.47 -1.90 0.59
C VAL A 92 -6.14 -2.94 -0.30
N ARG A 93 -7.23 -2.60 -1.01
CA ARG A 93 -7.86 -3.51 -1.98
C ARG A 93 -6.91 -3.81 -3.13
N ASP A 94 -6.31 -2.78 -3.71
CA ASP A 94 -5.35 -2.92 -4.82
C ASP A 94 -4.16 -3.79 -4.40
N TRP A 95 -3.68 -3.66 -3.15
CA TRP A 95 -2.64 -4.53 -2.61
C TRP A 95 -3.08 -6.00 -2.52
N PHE A 96 -4.28 -6.28 -2.01
CA PHE A 96 -4.82 -7.65 -2.01
C PHE A 96 -4.96 -8.19 -3.42
N ASP A 97 -5.42 -7.35 -4.36
CA ASP A 97 -5.60 -7.73 -5.76
C ASP A 97 -4.27 -7.96 -6.48
N GLY A 98 -3.18 -7.31 -6.06
CA GLY A 98 -1.81 -7.62 -6.50
C GLY A 98 -1.37 -9.05 -6.16
N LEU A 99 -1.95 -9.68 -5.14
CA LEU A 99 -1.71 -11.10 -4.84
C LEU A 99 -2.30 -12.03 -5.92
N ALA A 100 -3.00 -11.48 -6.93
CA ALA A 100 -3.40 -12.23 -8.11
C ALA A 100 -2.19 -12.83 -8.85
N ASP A 101 -1.01 -12.23 -8.77
CA ASP A 101 0.17 -12.78 -9.46
C ASP A 101 0.86 -13.91 -8.68
N GLU A 102 0.49 -14.11 -7.42
CA GLU A 102 1.06 -15.12 -6.54
C GLU A 102 0.38 -16.50 -6.67
N PRO A 103 1.10 -17.60 -6.30
CA PRO A 103 0.48 -18.91 -6.15
C PRO A 103 -0.70 -18.87 -5.18
N VAL A 104 -1.82 -19.50 -5.55
CA VAL A 104 -3.07 -19.46 -4.78
C VAL A 104 -2.90 -19.82 -3.28
N PRO A 105 -2.14 -20.87 -2.89
CA PRO A 105 -1.92 -21.17 -1.47
C PRO A 105 -1.19 -20.06 -0.71
N GLU A 106 -0.31 -19.31 -1.37
CA GLU A 106 0.46 -18.22 -0.76
C GLU A 106 -0.42 -16.97 -0.59
N ALA A 107 -1.19 -16.61 -1.61
CA ALA A 107 -2.18 -15.54 -1.53
C ALA A 107 -3.26 -15.84 -0.47
N ALA A 108 -3.74 -17.08 -0.40
CA ALA A 108 -4.74 -17.50 0.57
C ALA A 108 -4.20 -17.49 2.01
N ASP A 109 -2.91 -17.81 2.23
CA ASP A 109 -2.27 -17.67 3.54
C ASP A 109 -2.30 -16.21 4.04
N VAL A 110 -1.99 -15.26 3.15
CA VAL A 110 -2.06 -13.82 3.44
C VAL A 110 -3.48 -13.44 3.84
N VAL A 111 -4.48 -13.77 3.01
CA VAL A 111 -5.90 -13.49 3.30
C VAL A 111 -6.31 -14.05 4.66
N ARG A 112 -5.96 -15.31 4.93
CA ARG A 112 -6.27 -15.98 6.19
C ARG A 112 -5.68 -15.26 7.40
N ARG A 113 -4.41 -14.83 7.33
CA ARG A 113 -3.76 -14.12 8.44
C ARG A 113 -4.53 -12.85 8.79
N TYR A 114 -4.91 -12.05 7.80
CA TYR A 114 -5.71 -10.84 8.03
C TYR A 114 -7.13 -11.15 8.53
N ALA A 115 -7.78 -12.20 8.02
CA ALA A 115 -9.10 -12.62 8.48
C ALA A 115 -9.09 -13.11 9.94
N GLU A 116 -7.98 -13.70 10.39
CA GLU A 116 -7.76 -14.12 11.78
C GLU A 116 -7.32 -12.96 12.71
N GLY A 117 -7.26 -11.73 12.19
CA GLY A 117 -6.94 -10.52 12.95
C GLY A 117 -5.44 -10.23 13.07
N SER A 118 -4.61 -10.73 12.13
CA SER A 118 -3.21 -10.31 12.06
C SER A 118 -3.13 -8.79 11.88
N VAL A 119 -2.30 -8.17 12.71
CA VAL A 119 -1.94 -6.74 12.68
C VAL A 119 -0.65 -6.52 11.91
N GLU A 120 -0.27 -7.45 11.03
CA GLU A 120 0.91 -7.25 10.20
C GLU A 120 0.65 -6.07 9.26
N PRO A 121 1.61 -5.13 9.16
CA PRO A 121 1.46 -4.01 8.25
C PRO A 121 1.40 -4.52 6.81
N VAL A 122 0.62 -3.84 5.97
CA VAL A 122 0.69 -4.00 4.53
C VAL A 122 2.14 -3.75 4.09
N ARG A 123 2.73 -4.70 3.37
CA ARG A 123 4.13 -4.67 2.92
C ARG A 123 4.24 -5.35 1.56
N THR A 124 5.22 -4.96 0.78
CA THR A 124 5.62 -5.73 -0.41
C THR A 124 6.31 -7.04 0.02
N GLY A 125 6.15 -8.10 -0.78
CA GLY A 125 6.94 -9.33 -0.66
C GLY A 125 8.33 -9.22 -1.30
N THR A 126 8.56 -8.15 -2.07
CA THR A 126 9.73 -7.87 -2.90
C THR A 126 10.34 -6.51 -2.55
N PRO A 127 11.63 -6.27 -2.84
CA PRO A 127 12.22 -4.95 -2.62
C PRO A 127 11.57 -3.86 -3.46
N SER A 128 11.36 -2.68 -2.87
CA SER A 128 10.85 -1.49 -3.55
C SER A 128 11.98 -0.53 -3.93
N THR A 129 11.85 0.16 -5.06
CA THR A 129 12.74 1.25 -5.44
C THR A 129 12.19 2.58 -4.95
N VAL A 130 12.93 3.28 -4.10
CA VAL A 130 12.57 4.63 -3.63
C VAL A 130 13.42 5.67 -4.35
N TYR A 131 12.78 6.64 -4.97
CA TYR A 131 13.41 7.87 -5.48
C TYR A 131 13.15 8.99 -4.48
N HIS A 132 14.16 9.80 -4.21
CA HIS A 132 14.03 10.97 -3.34
C HIS A 132 14.46 12.25 -4.06
N LEU A 133 13.82 13.35 -3.70
CA LEU A 133 14.19 14.70 -4.11
C LEU A 133 14.11 15.64 -2.90
N ASP A 134 15.13 16.44 -2.69
CA ASP A 134 15.18 17.38 -1.59
C ASP A 134 14.30 18.63 -1.83
N ARG A 135 13.51 19.02 -0.83
CA ARG A 135 12.58 20.15 -0.92
C ARG A 135 13.29 21.49 -1.13
N ASP A 136 14.47 21.71 -0.55
CA ASP A 136 15.17 22.98 -0.72
C ASP A 136 15.65 23.14 -2.17
N VAL A 137 16.07 22.05 -2.81
CA VAL A 137 16.41 22.01 -4.23
C VAL A 137 15.20 22.34 -5.10
N MET A 138 14.02 21.82 -4.76
CA MET A 138 12.78 22.18 -5.45
C MET A 138 12.48 23.68 -5.32
N ALA A 139 12.61 24.24 -4.11
CA ALA A 139 12.35 25.65 -3.85
C ALA A 139 13.34 26.57 -4.60
N GLU A 140 14.64 26.23 -4.61
CA GLU A 140 15.67 26.96 -5.34
C GLU A 140 15.44 26.97 -6.86
N ARG A 141 14.91 25.86 -7.39
CA ARG A 141 14.65 25.68 -8.83
C ARG A 141 13.25 26.11 -9.25
N GLY A 142 12.38 26.45 -8.30
CA GLY A 142 11.00 26.82 -8.55
C GLY A 142 10.13 25.66 -9.05
N TRP A 143 10.46 24.43 -8.65
CA TRP A 143 9.68 23.24 -8.98
C TRP A 143 8.57 23.02 -7.95
N ALA A 144 7.43 22.52 -8.41
CA ALA A 144 6.29 22.22 -7.55
C ALA A 144 6.15 20.71 -7.33
N VAL A 145 5.56 20.31 -6.20
CA VAL A 145 5.38 18.89 -5.86
C VAL A 145 4.37 18.19 -6.78
N ASP A 146 3.46 18.97 -7.37
CA ASP A 146 2.42 18.57 -8.31
C ASP A 146 2.86 18.72 -9.79
N ASP A 147 4.14 19.02 -10.05
CA ASP A 147 4.70 18.94 -11.39
C ASP A 147 4.71 17.47 -11.87
N ASP A 148 3.94 17.15 -12.92
CA ASP A 148 3.87 15.78 -13.49
C ASP A 148 5.26 15.20 -13.87
N ASP A 149 6.21 16.07 -14.22
CA ASP A 149 7.58 15.73 -14.64
C ASP A 149 8.63 16.04 -13.56
N LEU A 150 8.25 16.22 -12.29
CA LEU A 150 9.16 16.61 -11.20
C LEU A 150 10.41 15.72 -11.11
N PHE A 151 10.20 14.40 -11.08
CA PHE A 151 11.30 13.44 -10.94
C PHE A 151 12.07 13.23 -12.25
N GLU A 152 11.46 13.55 -13.40
CA GLU A 152 12.15 13.59 -14.70
C GLU A 152 13.10 14.79 -14.75
N LYS A 153 12.61 15.99 -14.40
CA LYS A 153 13.42 17.21 -14.25
C LYS A 153 14.58 17.00 -13.29
N ALA A 154 14.34 16.35 -12.15
CA ALA A 154 15.37 16.05 -11.16
C ALA A 154 16.43 15.07 -11.68
N ALA A 155 16.02 14.04 -12.45
CA ALA A 155 16.93 13.08 -13.06
C ALA A 155 17.83 13.71 -14.14
N GLU A 156 17.31 14.70 -14.86
CA GLU A 156 18.05 15.45 -15.89
C GLU A 156 18.90 16.58 -15.30
N ALA A 157 18.62 16.99 -14.06
CA ALA A 157 19.42 17.95 -13.34
C ALA A 157 20.67 17.27 -12.75
N ASP A 158 21.83 17.87 -12.98
CA ASP A 158 23.11 17.45 -12.40
C ASP A 158 23.09 17.69 -10.87
N LEU A 159 22.42 16.80 -10.14
CA LEU A 159 22.19 16.84 -8.70
C LEU A 159 22.99 15.72 -8.01
N ASP A 160 23.77 16.09 -7.01
CA ASP A 160 24.53 15.15 -6.20
C ASP A 160 23.66 14.48 -5.12
N LEU A 161 24.14 13.40 -4.52
CA LEU A 161 23.61 12.96 -3.23
C LEU A 161 24.00 13.98 -2.14
N PRO A 162 23.09 14.41 -1.25
CA PRO A 162 21.77 13.82 -0.95
C PRO A 162 20.57 14.50 -1.66
N ALA A 163 20.79 15.43 -2.60
CA ALA A 163 19.71 16.21 -3.23
C ALA A 163 18.74 15.37 -4.06
N TYR A 164 19.25 14.40 -4.83
CA TYR A 164 18.43 13.50 -5.63
C TYR A 164 19.09 12.14 -5.78
N GLY A 165 18.28 11.09 -5.88
CA GLY A 165 18.76 9.76 -6.21
C GLY A 165 17.74 8.68 -5.89
N ARG A 166 18.19 7.42 -5.97
CA ARG A 166 17.36 6.26 -5.62
C ARG A 166 18.11 5.21 -4.82
N PHE A 167 17.35 4.35 -4.14
CA PHE A 167 17.86 3.19 -3.40
C PHE A 167 16.78 2.10 -3.31
N LEU A 168 17.22 0.87 -3.03
CA LEU A 168 16.31 -0.24 -2.77
C LEU A 168 15.98 -0.31 -1.28
N VAL A 169 14.71 -0.54 -0.97
CA VAL A 169 14.18 -0.82 0.37
C VAL A 169 13.77 -2.28 0.40
N GLU A 170 14.36 -3.07 1.30
CA GLU A 170 14.02 -4.49 1.46
C GLU A 170 12.64 -4.66 2.12
N PRO A 171 11.94 -5.79 1.90
CA PRO A 171 10.66 -6.05 2.55
C PRO A 171 10.71 -5.86 4.07
N GLY A 172 9.92 -4.92 4.57
CA GLY A 172 9.83 -4.61 6.00
C GLY A 172 10.93 -3.70 6.57
N GLU A 173 11.89 -3.27 5.76
CA GLU A 173 12.86 -2.21 6.08
C GLU A 173 12.16 -0.85 5.99
N SER A 174 12.43 0.06 6.93
CA SER A 174 11.92 1.43 6.81
C SER A 174 12.68 2.21 5.74
N ILE A 175 12.02 3.20 5.12
CA ILE A 175 12.66 4.05 4.11
C ILE A 175 13.90 4.74 4.69
N LEU A 176 13.87 5.21 5.94
CA LEU A 176 15.01 5.85 6.59
C LEU A 176 16.19 4.89 6.77
N GLU A 177 15.96 3.66 7.25
CA GLU A 177 17.03 2.67 7.42
C GLU A 177 17.71 2.35 6.07
N ALA A 178 16.91 2.19 5.01
CA ALA A 178 17.42 1.97 3.67
C ALA A 178 18.20 3.18 3.12
N ALA A 179 17.74 4.40 3.42
CA ALA A 179 18.44 5.63 3.04
C ALA A 179 19.81 5.74 3.75
N GLU A 180 19.87 5.45 5.05
CA GLU A 180 21.09 5.42 5.85
C GLU A 180 22.08 4.37 5.34
N ARG A 181 21.60 3.16 5.05
CA ARG A 181 22.38 2.10 4.39
C ARG A 181 22.91 2.54 3.03
N GLY A 182 22.15 3.36 2.32
CA GLY A 182 22.51 4.01 1.07
C GLY A 182 23.40 5.26 1.20
N GLY A 183 23.89 5.59 2.40
CA GLY A 183 24.82 6.70 2.65
C GLY A 183 24.17 8.08 2.74
N ARG A 184 22.84 8.16 2.92
CA ARG A 184 22.11 9.42 3.08
C ARG A 184 21.91 9.74 4.54
N SER A 185 22.09 11.00 4.91
CA SER A 185 21.79 11.52 6.25
C SER A 185 20.56 12.40 6.17
N TRP A 186 19.40 11.86 6.56
CA TRP A 186 18.15 12.61 6.63
C TRP A 186 17.82 12.98 8.07
N PRO A 187 17.11 14.10 8.32
CA PRO A 187 16.71 14.47 9.67
C PRO A 187 15.84 13.40 10.33
N TYR A 188 16.16 13.02 11.56
CA TYR A 188 15.35 12.12 12.39
C TYR A 188 15.54 12.41 13.87
N ALA A 189 14.59 11.99 14.72
CA ALA A 189 14.75 12.07 16.17
C ALA A 189 14.21 10.84 16.89
N CYS A 190 12.89 10.60 16.89
CA CYS A 190 12.29 9.56 17.74
C CYS A 190 12.44 8.12 17.23
N ARG A 191 12.55 7.92 15.90
CA ARG A 191 12.51 6.59 15.23
C ARG A 191 11.31 5.70 15.62
N GLY A 192 10.21 6.32 16.03
CA GLY A 192 9.02 5.60 16.51
C GLY A 192 7.70 6.29 16.15
N GLY A 193 7.68 7.13 15.10
CA GLY A 193 6.45 7.73 14.61
C GLY A 193 5.82 8.80 15.53
N ALA A 194 6.61 9.38 16.44
CA ALA A 194 6.17 10.33 17.47
C ALA A 194 6.71 11.77 17.28
N CYS A 195 7.37 12.06 16.16
CA CYS A 195 7.84 13.41 15.77
C CYS A 195 7.81 13.55 14.23
N SER A 196 7.90 14.77 13.72
CA SER A 196 7.89 15.08 12.28
C SER A 196 9.27 15.24 11.63
N ASN A 197 10.39 15.07 12.36
CA ASN A 197 11.73 15.26 11.78
C ASN A 197 11.96 14.42 10.52
N CYS A 198 11.48 13.16 10.51
CA CYS A 198 11.64 12.23 9.41
C CYS A 198 10.52 12.34 8.34
N ALA A 199 9.75 13.44 8.38
CA ALA A 199 8.62 13.65 7.47
C ALA A 199 9.08 13.80 6.01
N VAL A 200 8.31 13.19 5.13
CA VAL A 200 8.46 13.19 3.67
C VAL A 200 7.07 13.35 3.03
N ILE A 201 7.00 13.85 1.81
CA ILE A 201 5.77 13.83 1.01
C ILE A 201 5.90 12.71 -0.03
N VAL A 202 4.90 11.85 -0.14
CA VAL A 202 4.82 10.85 -1.21
C VAL A 202 4.19 11.47 -2.46
N VAL A 203 4.91 11.45 -3.57
CA VAL A 203 4.47 11.96 -4.87
C VAL A 203 3.91 10.84 -5.74
N GLU A 204 4.52 9.66 -5.67
CA GLU A 204 4.07 8.46 -6.39
C GLU A 204 4.32 7.22 -5.55
N GLY A 205 3.47 6.21 -5.70
CA GLY A 205 3.47 4.99 -4.90
C GLY A 205 2.80 5.20 -3.54
N ASP A 206 2.90 4.19 -2.67
CA ASP A 206 2.31 4.24 -1.34
C ASP A 206 3.26 3.69 -0.27
N VAL A 207 3.10 4.21 0.94
CA VAL A 207 3.92 3.88 2.10
C VAL A 207 3.00 3.65 3.30
N ALA A 208 3.05 2.44 3.86
CA ALA A 208 2.37 2.11 5.10
C ALA A 208 3.18 2.62 6.29
N MET A 209 2.50 3.18 7.29
CA MET A 209 3.12 3.69 8.52
C MET A 209 2.50 3.08 9.76
N PRO A 210 2.69 1.77 10.00
CA PRO A 210 2.21 1.14 11.22
C PRO A 210 2.84 1.81 12.44
N GLY A 211 2.02 2.28 13.38
CA GLY A 211 2.48 2.85 14.65
C GLY A 211 2.90 4.32 14.63
N GLN A 212 2.62 5.09 13.57
CA GLN A 212 2.68 6.55 13.66
C GLN A 212 1.54 7.08 14.54
N SER A 213 1.78 8.16 15.29
CA SER A 213 0.73 8.82 16.09
C SER A 213 0.80 10.35 16.10
N VAL A 214 1.72 10.93 15.30
CA VAL A 214 2.04 12.37 15.36
C VAL A 214 1.42 13.16 14.22
N LEU A 215 1.28 12.57 13.02
CA LEU A 215 0.72 13.26 11.87
C LEU A 215 -0.80 13.30 11.98
N SER A 216 -1.37 14.45 11.60
CA SER A 216 -2.82 14.61 11.53
C SER A 216 -3.40 13.87 10.33
N ASP A 217 -4.71 13.64 10.38
CA ASP A 217 -5.49 13.08 9.29
C ASP A 217 -5.38 13.90 7.99
N GLU A 218 -5.26 15.23 8.11
CA GLU A 218 -5.09 16.19 7.02
C GLU A 218 -3.70 16.07 6.39
N GLN A 219 -2.64 16.05 7.20
CA GLN A 219 -1.27 15.85 6.72
C GLN A 219 -1.12 14.52 5.96
N ILE A 220 -1.73 13.44 6.47
CA ILE A 220 -1.63 12.12 5.83
C ILE A 220 -2.42 12.06 4.53
N ARG A 221 -3.65 12.59 4.49
CA ARG A 221 -4.59 12.39 3.37
C ARG A 221 -4.55 13.50 2.33
N GLU A 222 -4.30 14.74 2.73
CA GLU A 222 -4.32 15.90 1.83
C GLU A 222 -2.92 16.24 1.33
N GLU A 223 -1.92 16.23 2.22
CA GLU A 223 -0.53 16.51 1.84
C GLU A 223 0.25 15.25 1.42
N ASN A 224 -0.33 14.06 1.62
CA ASN A 224 0.32 12.77 1.43
C ASN A 224 1.64 12.63 2.22
N ALA A 225 1.67 13.22 3.41
CA ALA A 225 2.81 13.18 4.30
C ALA A 225 2.98 11.78 4.91
N ARG A 226 4.23 11.35 5.01
CA ARG A 226 4.66 10.10 5.64
C ARG A 226 5.88 10.32 6.51
N LEU A 227 6.18 9.37 7.39
CA LEU A 227 7.33 9.35 8.29
C LEU A 227 8.28 8.26 7.81
N SER A 228 9.36 8.65 7.14
CA SER A 228 10.33 7.71 6.57
C SER A 228 10.93 6.74 7.60
N CYS A 229 10.96 7.11 8.89
CA CYS A 229 11.52 6.33 9.98
C CYS A 229 10.66 5.17 10.49
N VAL A 230 9.37 5.14 10.14
CA VAL A 230 8.46 4.00 10.40
C VAL A 230 7.72 3.56 9.14
N GLY A 231 7.87 4.31 8.05
CA GLY A 231 7.24 4.07 6.77
C GLY A 231 7.93 2.95 6.00
N VAL A 232 7.14 2.00 5.53
CA VAL A 232 7.57 0.90 4.65
C VAL A 232 6.83 1.01 3.32
N PRO A 233 7.52 0.98 2.17
CA PRO A 233 6.87 0.97 0.86
C PRO A 233 5.92 -0.22 0.71
N ILE A 234 4.80 0.01 0.03
CA ILE A 234 3.82 -1.04 -0.32
C ILE A 234 3.59 -1.18 -1.82
N THR A 235 4.32 -0.41 -2.61
CA THR A 235 4.39 -0.47 -4.08
C THR A 235 5.82 -0.72 -4.53
N ASP A 236 6.01 -1.25 -5.74
CA ASP A 236 7.34 -1.55 -6.30
C ASP A 236 8.22 -0.32 -6.48
N GLU A 237 7.60 0.83 -6.76
CA GLU A 237 8.25 2.13 -6.88
C GLU A 237 7.56 3.15 -5.99
N VAL A 238 8.34 3.99 -5.31
CA VAL A 238 7.86 5.13 -4.53
C VAL A 238 8.73 6.35 -4.84
N LYS A 239 8.11 7.50 -5.05
CA LYS A 239 8.80 8.79 -5.24
C LYS A 239 8.44 9.71 -4.08
N ILE A 240 9.45 10.22 -3.38
CA ILE A 240 9.25 11.04 -2.19
C ILE A 240 10.03 12.36 -2.22
N VAL A 241 9.47 13.39 -1.60
CA VAL A 241 10.15 14.65 -1.30
C VAL A 241 10.63 14.64 0.15
N THR A 242 11.92 14.92 0.36
CA THR A 242 12.57 14.96 1.68
C THR A 242 12.70 16.40 2.20
N GLY A 243 13.08 16.58 3.47
CA GLY A 243 13.23 17.92 4.07
C GLY A 243 11.91 18.59 4.44
N VAL A 244 10.82 17.81 4.51
CA VAL A 244 9.46 18.31 4.77
C VAL A 244 9.27 18.67 6.25
N GLY A 245 9.99 18.01 7.16
CA GLY A 245 9.91 18.28 8.59
C GLY A 245 10.24 19.73 8.98
N ASP A 246 10.92 20.50 8.12
CA ASP A 246 11.23 21.93 8.32
C ASP A 246 10.15 22.88 7.81
N ALA A 247 9.13 22.39 7.10
CA ALA A 247 8.01 23.21 6.65
C ALA A 247 7.12 23.63 7.83
N ASP A 248 6.49 24.81 7.70
CA ASP A 248 5.71 25.44 8.78
C ASP A 248 4.65 24.50 9.39
N ASP A 249 4.00 23.69 8.56
CA ASP A 249 2.93 22.77 8.98
C ASP A 249 3.44 21.57 9.79
N PHE A 250 4.76 21.31 9.79
CA PHE A 250 5.40 20.20 10.50
C PHE A 250 6.36 20.65 11.61
N ALA A 251 6.79 21.91 11.59
CA ALA A 251 7.86 22.43 12.44
C ALA A 251 7.56 22.29 13.94
N ASP A 252 6.30 22.50 14.34
CA ASP A 252 5.85 22.40 15.74
C ASP A 252 5.86 20.96 16.29
N LEU A 253 5.94 19.96 15.41
CA LEU A 253 5.97 18.53 15.76
C LEU A 253 7.40 17.96 15.80
N ARG A 254 8.42 18.80 15.56
CA ARG A 254 9.82 18.38 15.59
C ARG A 254 10.30 18.20 17.03
N LEU A 255 11.24 17.28 17.17
CA LEU A 255 12.09 17.16 18.35
C LEU A 255 13.52 17.61 17.99
N PRO A 256 14.34 17.99 18.98
CA PRO A 256 15.76 18.21 18.75
C PRO A 256 16.41 16.98 18.10
N SER A 257 17.00 17.14 16.91
CA SER A 257 17.67 16.06 16.18
C SER A 257 19.18 16.09 16.38
N PRO A 258 19.85 14.92 16.42
CA PRO A 258 21.31 14.87 16.29
C PRO A 258 21.82 15.52 14.99
N ALA A 259 21.02 15.56 13.93
CA ALA A 259 21.37 16.22 12.67
C ALA A 259 21.35 17.76 12.77
N ASP A 260 20.68 18.32 13.79
CA ASP A 260 20.63 19.77 14.03
C ASP A 260 21.89 20.26 14.78
N ASP A 261 22.76 19.36 15.27
CA ASP A 261 23.97 19.71 16.02
C ASP A 261 25.21 19.75 15.11
N PRO A 262 25.76 20.93 14.81
CA PRO A 262 26.94 21.08 13.95
C PRO A 262 28.21 20.45 14.56
N SER A 263 28.17 19.97 15.82
CA SER A 263 29.28 19.27 16.46
C SER A 263 29.26 17.74 16.30
N ALA A 264 28.18 17.17 15.73
CA ALA A 264 28.02 15.72 15.58
C ALA A 264 28.70 15.12 14.32
N SER A 265 29.43 15.95 13.55
CA SER A 265 30.07 15.58 12.27
C SER A 265 31.59 15.30 12.36
N ASP A 266 32.15 15.16 13.56
CA ASP A 266 33.58 14.85 13.78
C ASP A 266 33.85 13.36 14.11
#